data_AF-A0A6I1ZG35-F1
#
_entry.id   AF-A0A6I1ZG35-F1
#
_cell.length_a   1.000
_cell.length_b   1.000
_cell.length_c   1.000
_cell.angle_alpha   90.00
_cell.angle_beta   90.00
_cell.angle_gamma   90.00
#
_symmetry.space_group_name_H-M   'P 1'
#
loop_
_entity.id
_entity.type
_entity.pdbx_description
1 polymer ?
#
loop_
_entity_poly.entity_id
_entity_poly.type
_entity_poly.pdbx_seq_one_letter_code
_entity_poly.pdbx_strand_id
1 'polypeptide(L)'
;MTHADTKTKLYTRYPASHIALYNGVTVLHFLLGGAGIMLGYGPSWLAYLFSALYLAFAFVEMYLVMPLKVCPNCVYYGMKDAICISGLNVVSAKIARKGDVKNFSSRARGLLCHNNMYIASLVLPIIAIIPALIINFSLVMPAIFIALSGLLIIRFFVFFTKMVCPHCRAKNICPNAQSMGLSSQ
;
A
#
# COMPACT_ATOMS: atom_id res chain seq x y z
N MET A 1 12.55 31.80 -10.59
CA MET A 1 13.29 30.52 -10.62
C MET A 1 12.63 29.63 -11.66
N THR A 2 13.27 29.50 -12.81
CA THR A 2 12.84 28.66 -13.92
C THR A 2 12.98 27.19 -13.51
N HIS A 3 11.86 26.51 -13.26
CA HIS A 3 11.84 25.06 -13.13
C HIS A 3 12.22 24.48 -14.49
N ALA A 4 13.50 24.13 -14.66
CA ALA A 4 13.93 23.27 -15.76
C ALA A 4 13.14 21.97 -15.65
N ASP A 5 12.20 21.77 -16.58
CA ASP A 5 11.28 20.65 -16.66
C ASP A 5 12.08 19.38 -16.97
N THR A 6 12.69 18.82 -15.92
CA THR A 6 13.39 17.55 -15.99
C THR A 6 12.32 16.50 -16.17
N LYS A 7 12.00 16.16 -17.43
CA LYS A 7 10.99 15.16 -17.81
C LYS A 7 11.21 13.90 -16.98
N THR A 8 10.36 13.70 -15.97
CA THR A 8 10.48 12.57 -15.05
C THR A 8 10.27 11.28 -15.84
N LYS A 9 11.24 10.37 -15.77
CA LYS A 9 11.21 9.09 -16.51
C LYS A 9 10.02 8.24 -16.06
N LEU A 10 9.11 7.91 -16.96
CA LEU A 10 8.02 6.97 -16.69
C LEU A 10 8.53 5.52 -16.84
N TYR A 11 8.18 4.66 -15.89
CA TYR A 11 8.58 3.25 -15.94
C TYR A 11 7.50 2.39 -16.59
N THR A 12 7.87 1.65 -17.63
CA THR A 12 7.07 0.49 -18.08
C THR A 12 7.29 -0.70 -17.15
N ARG A 13 8.54 -0.88 -16.72
CA ARG A 13 8.96 -1.88 -15.74
C ARG A 13 9.72 -1.17 -14.64
N TYR A 14 9.20 -1.24 -13.41
CA TYR A 14 9.93 -0.71 -12.26
C TYR A 14 11.23 -1.50 -12.02
N PRO A 15 12.31 -0.85 -11.54
CA PRO A 15 13.51 -1.55 -11.11
C PRO A 15 13.18 -2.62 -10.05
N ALA A 16 13.83 -3.78 -10.15
CA ALA A 16 13.57 -4.89 -9.23
C ALA A 16 13.82 -4.50 -7.77
N SER A 17 14.84 -3.67 -7.50
CA SER A 17 15.12 -3.11 -6.18
C SER A 17 13.95 -2.28 -5.63
N HIS A 18 13.29 -1.47 -6.47
CA HIS A 18 12.13 -0.68 -6.04
C HIS A 18 10.93 -1.56 -5.73
N ILE A 19 10.70 -2.60 -6.53
CA ILE A 19 9.62 -3.57 -6.31
C ILE A 19 9.84 -4.35 -5.02
N ALA A 20 11.07 -4.84 -4.81
CA ALA A 20 11.46 -5.56 -3.61
C ALA A 20 11.33 -4.68 -2.36
N LEU A 21 11.82 -3.44 -2.43
CA LEU A 21 11.72 -2.50 -1.31
C LEU A 21 10.26 -2.14 -0.99
N TYR A 22 9.44 -1.84 -2.00
CA TYR A 22 8.03 -1.51 -1.80
C TYR A 22 7.25 -2.66 -1.16
N ASN A 23 7.42 -3.88 -1.67
CA ASN A 23 6.75 -5.05 -1.11
C ASN A 23 7.32 -5.43 0.26
N GLY A 24 8.64 -5.36 0.45
CA GLY A 24 9.30 -5.62 1.72
C GLY A 24 8.80 -4.71 2.83
N VAL A 25 8.71 -3.40 2.57
CA VAL A 25 8.12 -2.44 3.52
C VAL A 25 6.64 -2.73 3.76
N THR A 26 5.89 -3.18 2.75
CA THR A 26 4.47 -3.55 2.92
C THR A 26 4.30 -4.76 3.84
N VAL A 27 5.01 -5.84 3.57
CA VAL A 27 4.96 -7.07 4.38
C VAL A 27 5.46 -6.81 5.79
N LEU A 28 6.58 -6.08 5.94
CA LEU A 28 7.12 -5.72 7.24
C LEU A 28 6.11 -4.92 8.08
N HIS A 29 5.42 -3.95 7.46
CA HIS A 29 4.37 -3.18 8.13
C HIS A 29 3.24 -4.08 8.64
N PHE A 30 2.78 -5.03 7.82
CA PHE A 30 1.73 -5.97 8.21
C PHE A 30 2.19 -6.90 9.33
N LEU A 31 3.38 -7.47 9.22
CA LEU A 31 3.91 -8.37 10.25
C LEU A 31 4.11 -7.64 11.59
N LEU A 32 4.66 -6.42 11.58
CA LEU A 32 4.81 -5.61 12.78
C LEU A 32 3.46 -5.20 13.38
N GLY A 33 2.47 -4.90 12.54
CA GLY A 33 1.11 -4.59 13.00
C GLY A 33 0.46 -5.78 13.71
N GLY A 34 0.54 -6.97 13.11
CA GLY A 34 0.02 -8.20 13.70
C GLY A 34 0.75 -8.59 14.99
N ALA A 35 2.08 -8.48 15.00
CA ALA A 35 2.89 -8.72 16.18
C ALA A 35 2.59 -7.73 17.31
N GLY A 36 2.45 -6.44 16.99
CA GLY A 36 2.10 -5.40 17.96
C GLY A 36 0.73 -5.65 18.61
N ILE A 37 -0.28 -6.03 17.83
CA ILE A 37 -1.59 -6.42 18.36
C ILE A 37 -1.46 -7.66 19.26
N MET A 38 -0.79 -8.72 18.78
CA MET A 38 -0.65 -9.96 19.54
C MET A 38 0.08 -9.76 20.88
N LEU A 39 1.20 -9.02 20.87
CA LEU A 39 2.03 -8.79 22.05
C LEU A 39 1.39 -7.80 23.02
N GLY A 40 0.82 -6.71 22.48
CA GLY A 40 0.28 -5.61 23.28
C GLY A 40 -0.96 -5.98 24.08
N TYR A 41 -1.74 -6.98 23.64
CA TYR A 41 -2.89 -7.50 24.39
C TYR A 41 -2.59 -8.79 25.17
N GLY A 42 -1.30 -9.17 25.27
CA GLY A 42 -0.84 -10.33 26.02
C GLY A 42 -1.23 -11.69 25.42
N PRO A 43 -0.83 -12.81 26.05
CA PRO A 43 -1.12 -14.16 25.57
C PRO A 43 -2.57 -14.56 25.84
N SER A 44 -3.51 -13.92 25.13
CA SER A 44 -4.94 -14.23 25.17
C SER A 44 -5.43 -14.71 23.81
N TRP A 45 -6.40 -15.62 23.79
CA TRP A 45 -7.00 -16.09 22.53
C TRP A 45 -7.59 -14.93 21.71
N LEU A 46 -8.09 -13.88 22.37
CA LEU A 46 -8.56 -12.65 21.73
C LEU A 46 -7.42 -11.90 21.01
N ALA A 47 -6.25 -11.78 21.64
CA ALA A 47 -5.09 -11.14 21.00
C ALA A 47 -4.63 -11.90 19.74
N TYR A 48 -4.58 -13.23 19.81
CA TYR A 48 -4.27 -14.07 18.64
C TYR A 48 -5.34 -13.94 17.55
N LEU A 49 -6.62 -13.94 17.92
CA LEU A 49 -7.72 -13.78 16.98
C LEU A 49 -7.66 -12.41 16.28
N PHE A 50 -7.54 -11.31 17.02
CA PHE A 50 -7.48 -9.97 16.43
C PHE A 50 -6.24 -9.77 15.57
N SER A 51 -5.08 -10.31 15.97
CA SER A 51 -3.87 -10.31 15.16
C SER A 51 -4.08 -11.08 13.85
N ALA A 52 -4.65 -12.29 13.92
CA ALA A 52 -4.94 -13.11 12.75
C ALA A 52 -5.95 -12.44 11.81
N LEU A 53 -7.03 -11.87 12.34
CA LEU A 53 -8.02 -11.13 11.56
C LEU A 53 -7.42 -9.92 10.87
N TYR A 54 -6.55 -9.17 11.56
CA TYR A 54 -5.83 -8.05 10.96
C TYR A 54 -4.92 -8.50 9.81
N LEU A 55 -4.09 -9.53 10.04
CA LEU A 55 -3.18 -10.04 9.01
C LEU A 55 -3.94 -10.59 7.81
N ALA A 56 -5.03 -11.32 8.04
CA ALA A 56 -5.91 -11.80 7.00
C ALA A 56 -6.51 -10.64 6.20
N PHE A 57 -7.05 -9.63 6.87
CA PHE A 57 -7.59 -8.42 6.22
C PHE A 57 -6.54 -7.71 5.36
N ALA A 58 -5.36 -7.44 5.92
CA ALA A 58 -4.28 -6.75 5.21
C ALA A 58 -3.76 -7.55 4.01
N PHE A 59 -3.61 -8.87 4.17
CA PHE A 59 -3.18 -9.75 3.10
C PHE A 59 -4.23 -9.84 1.99
N VAL A 60 -5.50 -10.06 2.34
CA VAL A 60 -6.62 -10.16 1.39
C VAL A 60 -6.73 -8.85 0.60
N GLU A 61 -6.71 -7.70 1.27
CA GLU A 61 -6.84 -6.41 0.58
C GLU A 61 -5.70 -6.17 -0.41
N MET A 62 -4.45 -6.37 0.02
CA MET A 62 -3.28 -6.08 -0.81
C MET A 62 -3.01 -7.13 -1.90
N TYR A 63 -3.16 -8.42 -1.59
CA TYR A 63 -2.69 -9.51 -2.44
C TYR A 63 -3.80 -10.29 -3.13
N LEU A 64 -5.08 -10.07 -2.79
CA LEU A 64 -6.22 -10.67 -3.49
C LEU A 64 -7.13 -9.62 -4.11
N VAL A 65 -7.65 -8.68 -3.31
CA VAL A 65 -8.60 -7.67 -3.78
C VAL A 65 -7.97 -6.73 -4.81
N MET A 66 -6.79 -6.17 -4.51
CA MET A 66 -6.08 -5.30 -5.44
C MET A 66 -5.80 -5.98 -6.80
N PRO A 67 -5.21 -7.19 -6.87
CA PRO A 67 -5.04 -7.92 -8.13
C PRO A 67 -6.34 -8.27 -8.87
N LEU A 68 -7.43 -8.54 -8.16
CA LEU A 68 -8.69 -8.98 -8.78
C LEU A 68 -9.61 -7.82 -9.21
N LYS A 69 -9.53 -6.66 -8.55
CA LYS A 69 -10.47 -5.56 -8.75
C LYS A 69 -9.82 -4.27 -9.26
N VAL A 70 -8.62 -3.95 -8.79
CA VAL A 70 -7.95 -2.68 -9.14
C VAL A 70 -6.98 -2.85 -10.29
N CYS A 71 -6.08 -3.84 -10.21
CA CYS A 71 -5.08 -4.11 -11.23
C CYS A 71 -5.67 -4.35 -12.63
N PRO A 72 -6.81 -5.04 -12.83
CA PRO A 72 -7.37 -5.26 -14.16
C PRO A 72 -7.76 -3.99 -14.90
N ASN A 73 -8.09 -2.94 -14.16
CA ASN A 73 -8.42 -1.62 -14.68
C ASN A 73 -7.18 -0.71 -14.77
N CYS A 74 -5.99 -1.16 -14.38
CA CYS A 74 -4.77 -0.35 -14.42
C CYS A 74 -4.10 -0.40 -15.80
N VAL A 75 -3.49 0.71 -16.23
CA VAL A 75 -2.73 0.78 -17.50
C VAL A 75 -1.64 -0.30 -17.62
N TYR A 76 -1.04 -0.72 -16.49
CA TYR A 76 0.00 -1.75 -16.47
C TYR A 76 -0.50 -3.16 -16.80
N TYR A 77 -1.80 -3.42 -16.72
CA TYR A 77 -2.34 -4.75 -17.00
C TYR A 77 -2.18 -5.13 -18.48
N GLY A 78 -2.45 -4.18 -19.39
CA GLY A 78 -2.45 -4.44 -20.84
C GLY A 78 -1.14 -4.13 -21.56
N MET A 79 -0.12 -3.65 -20.87
CA MET A 79 1.17 -3.28 -21.47
C MET A 79 2.10 -4.49 -21.56
N LYS A 80 2.73 -4.68 -22.72
CA LYS A 80 3.74 -5.73 -22.93
C LYS A 80 4.96 -5.49 -22.04
N ASP A 81 5.46 -6.55 -21.41
CA ASP A 81 6.66 -6.55 -20.54
C ASP A 81 6.61 -5.55 -19.37
N ALA A 82 5.41 -5.15 -18.95
CA ALA A 82 5.21 -4.14 -17.93
C ALA A 82 5.15 -4.75 -16.52
N ILE A 83 5.77 -4.05 -15.55
CA ILE A 83 5.71 -4.40 -14.13
C ILE A 83 5.54 -3.12 -13.34
N CYS A 84 4.40 -3.00 -12.64
CA CYS A 84 4.14 -1.86 -11.76
C CYS A 84 4.96 -1.97 -10.47
N ILE A 85 4.97 -0.91 -9.64
CA ILE A 85 5.74 -0.90 -8.39
C ILE A 85 5.47 -2.09 -7.46
N SER A 86 4.22 -2.53 -7.36
CA SER A 86 3.86 -3.67 -6.51
C SER A 86 4.12 -5.01 -7.20
N GLY A 87 4.31 -5.03 -8.52
CA GLY A 87 4.38 -6.25 -9.33
C GLY A 87 3.04 -6.99 -9.47
N LEU A 88 1.98 -6.51 -8.82
CA LEU A 88 0.68 -7.18 -8.77
C LEU A 88 -0.03 -7.22 -10.13
N ASN A 89 0.35 -6.38 -11.09
CA ASN A 89 -0.19 -6.48 -12.45
C ASN A 89 0.16 -7.82 -13.12
N VAL A 90 1.34 -8.39 -12.80
CA VAL A 90 1.77 -9.69 -13.34
C VAL A 90 0.93 -10.83 -12.75
N VAL A 91 0.61 -10.75 -11.45
CA VAL A 91 -0.28 -11.71 -10.78
C VAL A 91 -1.70 -11.57 -11.33
N SER A 92 -2.20 -10.33 -11.39
CA SER A 92 -3.53 -9.98 -11.92
C SER A 92 -3.74 -10.52 -13.34
N ALA A 93 -2.75 -10.41 -14.22
CA ALA A 93 -2.81 -10.93 -15.58
C ALA A 93 -3.03 -12.45 -15.66
N LYS A 94 -2.68 -13.21 -14.60
CA LYS A 94 -2.88 -14.65 -14.52
C LYS A 94 -4.24 -15.06 -13.93
N ILE A 95 -4.79 -14.25 -13.02
CA ILE A 95 -5.96 -14.63 -12.21
C ILE A 95 -7.23 -13.83 -12.49
N ALA A 96 -7.12 -12.71 -13.20
CA ALA A 96 -8.23 -11.83 -13.53
C ALA A 96 -8.31 -11.58 -15.03
N ARG A 97 -9.51 -11.28 -15.53
CA ARG A 97 -9.72 -10.81 -16.90
C ARG A 97 -9.45 -9.32 -17.00
N LYS A 98 -9.00 -8.85 -18.17
CA LYS A 98 -8.76 -7.43 -18.44
C LYS A 98 -10.03 -6.61 -18.16
N GLY A 99 -9.87 -5.53 -17.39
CA GLY A 99 -10.92 -4.55 -17.14
C GLY A 99 -10.84 -3.35 -18.10
N ASP A 100 -11.57 -2.29 -17.76
CA ASP A 100 -11.55 -1.02 -18.51
C ASP A 100 -10.70 0.01 -17.74
N VAL A 101 -9.72 0.60 -18.42
CA VAL A 101 -8.85 1.64 -17.87
C VAL A 101 -9.63 2.86 -17.40
N LYS A 102 -10.77 3.18 -18.02
CA LYS A 102 -11.65 4.28 -17.58
C LYS A 102 -12.20 4.06 -16.17
N ASN A 103 -12.32 2.80 -15.75
CA ASN A 103 -12.76 2.45 -14.41
C ASN A 103 -11.63 2.50 -13.37
N PHE A 104 -10.38 2.78 -13.73
CA PHE A 104 -9.28 2.81 -12.76
C PHE A 104 -9.51 3.80 -11.62
N SER A 105 -10.02 5.00 -11.91
CA SER A 105 -10.28 6.04 -10.91
C SER A 105 -11.37 5.66 -9.90
N SER A 106 -12.23 4.69 -10.23
CA SER A 106 -13.26 4.17 -9.30
C SER A 106 -12.69 3.58 -8.01
N ARG A 107 -11.42 3.16 -8.01
CA ARG A 107 -10.73 2.63 -6.83
C ARG A 107 -10.70 3.60 -5.62
N ALA A 108 -10.97 4.89 -5.86
CA ALA A 108 -10.99 5.93 -4.84
C ALA A 108 -12.39 6.53 -4.60
N ARG A 109 -13.45 5.94 -5.17
CA ARG A 109 -14.82 6.46 -5.03
C ARG A 109 -15.57 5.77 -3.88
N GLY A 110 -16.03 6.56 -2.91
CA GLY A 110 -16.81 6.09 -1.76
C GLY A 110 -15.96 5.77 -0.53
N LEU A 111 -16.63 5.58 0.61
CA LEU A 111 -15.96 5.37 1.90
C LEU A 111 -15.19 4.05 1.96
N LEU A 112 -15.80 2.96 1.46
CA LEU A 112 -15.22 1.62 1.45
C LEU A 112 -14.52 1.26 0.12
N CYS A 113 -13.98 2.27 -0.56
CA CYS A 113 -13.23 2.03 -1.79
C CYS A 113 -11.92 1.29 -1.52
N HIS A 114 -11.39 0.59 -2.52
CA HIS A 114 -10.13 -0.17 -2.41
C HIS A 114 -8.95 0.68 -1.92
N ASN A 115 -8.90 1.97 -2.30
CA ASN A 115 -7.85 2.84 -1.80
C ASN A 115 -7.95 3.07 -0.28
N ASN A 116 -9.16 3.28 0.23
CA ASN A 116 -9.40 3.49 1.66
C ASN A 116 -9.22 2.20 2.46
N MET A 117 -9.65 1.06 1.93
CA MET A 117 -9.42 -0.25 2.57
C MET A 117 -7.93 -0.56 2.67
N TYR A 118 -7.18 -0.27 1.62
CA TYR A 118 -5.73 -0.38 1.67
C TYR A 118 -5.09 0.58 2.69
N ILE A 119 -5.50 1.84 2.75
CA ILE A 119 -5.01 2.78 3.77
C ILE A 119 -5.39 2.29 5.17
N ALA A 120 -6.60 1.76 5.35
CA ALA A 120 -7.05 1.18 6.61
C ALA A 120 -6.14 0.01 7.03
N SER A 121 -5.71 -0.86 6.11
CA SER A 121 -4.75 -1.95 6.43
C SER A 121 -3.40 -1.47 6.98
N LEU A 122 -3.03 -0.22 6.67
CA LEU A 122 -1.79 0.41 7.15
C LEU A 122 -1.99 1.18 8.46
N VAL A 123 -3.14 1.86 8.62
CA VAL A 123 -3.42 2.74 9.77
C VAL A 123 -4.01 1.97 10.96
N LEU A 124 -4.85 0.97 10.71
CA LEU A 124 -5.51 0.19 11.74
C LEU A 124 -4.57 -0.39 12.81
N PRO A 125 -3.40 -0.99 12.48
CA PRO A 125 -2.50 -1.50 13.53
C PRO A 125 -1.95 -0.39 14.42
N ILE A 126 -1.73 0.82 13.90
CA ILE A 126 -1.25 1.96 14.68
C ILE A 126 -2.30 2.36 15.71
N ILE A 127 -3.57 2.47 15.28
CA ILE A 127 -4.70 2.77 16.17
C ILE A 127 -4.87 1.68 17.22
N ALA A 128 -4.78 0.40 16.83
CA ALA A 128 -4.94 -0.73 17.74
C ALA A 128 -3.82 -0.82 18.79
N ILE A 129 -2.61 -0.36 18.47
CA ILE A 129 -1.47 -0.39 19.41
C ILE A 129 -1.58 0.70 20.49
N ILE A 130 -2.25 1.84 20.24
CA ILE A 130 -2.39 2.93 21.23
C ILE A 130 -2.96 2.43 22.57
N PRO A 131 -4.13 1.76 22.64
CA PRO A 131 -4.62 1.21 23.90
C PRO A 131 -3.72 0.08 24.43
N ALA A 132 -3.10 -0.70 23.55
CA ALA A 132 -2.20 -1.78 23.95
C ALA A 132 -0.96 -1.26 24.71
N LEU A 133 -0.46 -0.07 24.35
CA LEU A 133 0.62 0.62 25.08
C LEU A 133 0.23 0.96 26.53
N ILE A 134 -1.06 1.14 26.82
CA ILE A 134 -1.58 1.46 28.15
C ILE A 134 -1.81 0.16 28.95
N ILE A 135 -2.35 -0.87 28.30
CA ILE A 135 -2.73 -2.13 28.95
C ILE A 135 -1.51 -2.96 29.35
N ASN A 136 -0.52 -3.09 28.45
CA ASN A 136 0.66 -3.91 28.67
C ASN A 136 1.92 -3.22 28.16
N PHE A 137 2.37 -2.23 28.92
CA PHE A 137 3.56 -1.46 28.56
C PHE A 137 4.82 -2.32 28.66
N SER A 138 5.58 -2.39 27.56
CA SER A 138 6.94 -2.91 27.50
C SER A 138 7.74 -2.07 26.52
N LEU A 139 9.07 -1.99 26.63
CA LEU A 139 9.90 -1.20 25.71
C LEU A 139 9.76 -1.64 24.23
N VAL A 140 9.37 -2.89 24.00
CA VAL A 140 9.09 -3.44 22.67
C VAL A 140 7.88 -2.75 22.03
N MET A 141 6.85 -2.41 22.80
CA MET A 141 5.61 -1.85 22.25
C MET A 141 5.79 -0.43 21.68
N PRO A 142 6.41 0.54 22.38
CA PRO A 142 6.77 1.82 21.78
C PRO A 142 7.69 1.68 20.58
N ALA A 143 8.64 0.72 20.60
CA ALA A 143 9.51 0.48 19.46
C ALA A 143 8.72 0.03 18.21
N ILE A 144 7.77 -0.89 18.36
CA ILE A 144 6.87 -1.31 17.28
C ILE A 144 6.00 -0.14 16.80
N PHE A 145 5.43 0.65 17.72
CA PHE A 145 4.60 1.81 17.39
C PHE A 145 5.35 2.87 16.58
N ILE A 146 6.58 3.21 17.02
CA ILE A 146 7.46 4.15 16.32
C ILE A 146 7.85 3.59 14.95
N ALA A 147 8.19 2.30 14.87
CA ALA A 147 8.54 1.66 13.61
C ALA A 147 7.37 1.71 12.61
N LEU A 148 6.15 1.33 13.01
CA LEU A 148 4.97 1.38 12.14
C LEU A 148 4.65 2.81 11.68
N SER A 149 4.71 3.77 12.60
CA SER A 149 4.48 5.19 12.26
C SER A 149 5.53 5.70 11.29
N GLY A 150 6.81 5.36 11.51
CA GLY A 150 7.91 5.69 10.62
C GLY A 150 7.76 5.06 9.23
N LEU A 151 7.42 3.77 9.15
CA LEU A 151 7.15 3.09 7.88
C LEU A 151 5.98 3.73 7.13
N LEU A 152 4.92 4.14 7.83
CA LEU A 152 3.78 4.85 7.23
C LEU A 152 4.20 6.19 6.64
N ILE A 153 4.94 7.00 7.42
CA ILE A 153 5.44 8.30 6.98
C ILE A 153 6.37 8.14 5.78
N ILE A 154 7.34 7.23 5.83
CA ILE A 154 8.25 6.93 4.71
C ILE A 154 7.46 6.53 3.46
N ARG A 155 6.42 5.70 3.61
CA ARG A 155 5.57 5.28 2.49
C ARG A 155 4.90 6.48 1.81
N PHE A 156 4.25 7.35 2.57
CA PHE A 156 3.52 8.48 1.99
C PHE A 156 4.44 9.59 1.47
N PHE A 157 5.47 9.95 2.22
CA PHE A 157 6.32 11.12 1.93
C PHE A 157 7.59 10.82 1.14
N VAL A 158 7.98 9.55 1.02
CA VAL A 158 9.15 9.15 0.23
C VAL A 158 8.73 8.23 -0.90
N PHE A 159 8.05 7.12 -0.61
CA PHE A 159 7.77 6.13 -1.66
C PHE A 159 6.78 6.71 -2.66
N PHE A 160 5.62 7.18 -2.23
CA PHE A 160 4.63 7.70 -3.15
C PHE A 160 5.07 8.97 -3.86
N THR A 161 5.65 9.94 -3.15
CA THR A 161 6.01 11.25 -3.74
C THR A 161 7.31 11.23 -4.55
N LYS A 162 8.27 10.35 -4.27
CA LYS A 162 9.58 10.35 -4.95
C LYS A 162 9.82 9.11 -5.80
N MET A 163 9.43 7.92 -5.34
CA MET A 163 9.77 6.67 -6.02
C MET A 163 8.68 6.15 -6.96
N VAL A 164 7.41 6.38 -6.63
CA VAL A 164 6.27 5.68 -7.24
C VAL A 164 5.44 6.61 -8.11
N CYS A 165 4.70 7.55 -7.51
CA CYS A 165 3.71 8.33 -8.27
C CYS A 165 4.33 9.13 -9.44
N PRO A 166 5.48 9.82 -9.29
CA PRO A 166 6.09 10.57 -10.39
C PRO A 166 6.47 9.71 -11.60
N HIS A 167 6.88 8.47 -11.36
CA HIS A 167 7.34 7.53 -12.38
C HIS A 167 6.22 6.60 -12.90
N CYS A 168 5.02 6.69 -12.33
CA CYS A 168 3.91 5.81 -12.65
C CYS A 168 3.20 6.23 -13.95
N ARG A 169 3.09 5.33 -14.93
CA ARG A 169 2.30 5.56 -16.15
C ARG A 169 0.81 5.82 -15.91
N ALA A 170 0.27 5.42 -14.76
CA ALA A 170 -1.12 5.71 -14.39
C ALA A 170 -1.32 7.10 -13.77
N LYS A 171 -0.27 7.93 -13.60
CA LYS A 171 -0.32 9.16 -12.79
C LYS A 171 -1.43 10.14 -13.20
N ASN A 172 -1.74 10.25 -14.50
CA ASN A 172 -2.73 11.19 -15.00
C ASN A 172 -4.18 10.77 -14.75
N ILE A 173 -4.41 9.46 -14.54
CA ILE A 173 -5.74 8.90 -14.25
C ILE A 173 -5.89 8.40 -12.80
N CYS A 174 -4.81 8.48 -12.02
CA CYS A 174 -4.77 7.98 -10.65
C CYS A 174 -5.20 9.08 -9.68
N PRO A 175 -6.31 8.91 -8.93
CA PRO A 175 -6.77 9.92 -7.98
C PRO A 175 -5.72 10.28 -6.92
N ASN A 176 -4.91 9.32 -6.49
CA ASN A 176 -3.85 9.54 -5.51
C ASN A 176 -2.66 10.34 -6.08
N ALA A 177 -2.37 10.23 -7.38
CA ALA A 177 -1.34 11.05 -8.00
C ALA A 177 -1.86 12.46 -8.31
N GLN A 178 -3.14 12.58 -8.66
CA GLN A 178 -3.82 13.87 -8.85
C GLN A 178 -3.88 14.67 -7.54
N SER A 179 -4.22 14.05 -6.41
CA SER A 179 -4.21 14.72 -5.10
C SER A 179 -2.82 15.16 -4.65
N MET A 180 -1.76 14.60 -5.23
CA MET A 180 -0.37 15.00 -5.03
C MET A 180 0.10 16.07 -6.02
N GLY A 181 -0.77 16.56 -6.92
CA GLY A 181 -0.41 17.55 -7.95
C GLY A 181 0.46 17.00 -9.08
N LEU A 182 0.51 15.68 -9.28
CA LEU A 182 1.40 15.04 -10.27
C LEU A 182 0.75 14.81 -11.65
N SER A 183 -0.51 15.20 -11.84
CA SER A 183 -1.14 15.15 -13.15
C SER A 183 -0.50 16.21 -14.05
N SER A 184 0.15 15.78 -15.12
CA SER A 184 0.58 16.70 -16.18
C SER A 184 -0.67 17.25 -16.87
N GLN A 185 -0.84 18.57 -16.85
CA GLN A 185 -1.67 19.27 -17.83
C GLN A 185 -1.17 18.98 -19.25
#